data_AF-A0A1F3BU09-F1
#
_entry.id   AF-A0A1F3BU09-F1
#
_cell.length_a   1.000
_cell.length_b   1.000
_cell.length_c   1.000
_cell.angle_alpha   90.00
_cell.angle_beta   90.00
_cell.angle_gamma   90.00
#
_symmetry.space_group_name_H-M   'P 1'
#
loop_
_entity.id
_entity.type
_entity.pdbx_description
1 polymer ?
#
loop_
_entity_poly.entity_id
_entity_poly.type
_entity_poly.pdbx_seq_one_letter_code
_entity_poly.pdbx_strand_id
1 'polypeptide(L)'
;PGRETQDRILDTAERLFAERGIDGVSVRAILAEAGVNAALANYHFGSREGLIDALLRRRLAPLNEERARLLDEVEARGKAASVEDVLRAFFAPAGRWVVARPDLRRLFAQMMCSPNPDIRTMHRRAFGDVVGRFAEALAGRLPAHVTPMQLVCRFFFTLGTSLITSANGAEMAQFARERFGPEAVPDADSLVDEIVAFCAAGLETRASRSRRRSPRRRGR
;
A
#
# COMPACT_ATOMS: atom_id res chain seq x y z
N PRO A 1 -20.85 23.97 -7.86
CA PRO A 1 -21.29 23.11 -8.98
C PRO A 1 -20.22 22.15 -9.52
N GLY A 2 -19.01 22.62 -9.88
CA GLY A 2 -17.96 21.77 -10.48
C GLY A 2 -17.36 20.75 -9.52
N ARG A 3 -17.04 21.14 -8.27
CA ARG A 3 -16.43 20.25 -7.26
C ARG A 3 -17.36 19.10 -6.86
N GLU A 4 -18.63 19.41 -6.62
CA GLU A 4 -19.67 18.42 -6.32
C GLU A 4 -19.91 17.43 -7.47
N THR A 5 -19.76 17.88 -8.72
CA THR A 5 -19.87 16.98 -9.88
C THR A 5 -18.64 16.10 -10.03
N GLN A 6 -17.45 16.66 -9.82
CA GLN A 6 -16.20 15.89 -9.77
C GLN A 6 -16.26 14.81 -8.69
N ASP A 7 -16.72 15.14 -7.49
CA ASP A 7 -16.82 14.19 -6.38
C ASP A 7 -17.79 13.05 -6.67
N ARG A 8 -18.97 13.35 -7.22
CA ARG A 8 -19.92 12.31 -7.65
C ARG A 8 -19.32 11.35 -8.69
N ILE A 9 -18.59 11.86 -9.67
CA ILE A 9 -17.93 11.02 -10.68
C ILE A 9 -16.88 10.13 -10.03
N LEU A 10 -16.07 10.68 -9.14
CA LEU A 10 -15.01 9.93 -8.48
C LEU A 10 -15.56 8.89 -7.48
N ASP A 11 -16.64 9.19 -6.76
CA ASP A 11 -17.31 8.21 -5.88
C ASP A 11 -17.94 7.07 -6.67
N THR A 12 -18.56 7.39 -7.81
CA THR A 12 -19.10 6.40 -8.74
C THR A 12 -17.99 5.53 -9.35
N ALA A 13 -16.88 6.15 -9.74
CA ALA A 13 -15.72 5.46 -10.30
C ALA A 13 -15.13 4.46 -9.30
N GLU A 14 -14.91 4.88 -8.05
CA GLU A 14 -14.38 4.02 -7.00
C GLU A 14 -15.23 2.78 -6.77
N ARG A 15 -16.54 2.97 -6.61
CA ARG A 15 -17.47 1.86 -6.38
C ARG A 15 -17.46 0.89 -7.56
N LEU A 16 -17.60 1.40 -8.79
CA LEU A 16 -17.63 0.54 -9.98
C LEU A 16 -16.30 -0.20 -10.19
N PHE A 17 -15.17 0.46 -9.96
CA PHE A 17 -13.86 -0.19 -10.04
C PHE A 17 -13.68 -1.26 -8.95
N ALA A 18 -14.12 -0.99 -7.71
CA ALA A 18 -14.05 -1.96 -6.62
C ALA A 18 -14.93 -3.20 -6.89
N GLU A 19 -16.12 -3.01 -7.48
CA GLU A 19 -17.07 -4.07 -7.80
C GLU A 19 -16.67 -4.89 -9.05
N ARG A 20 -16.26 -4.21 -10.13
CA ARG A 20 -16.16 -4.81 -11.48
C ARG A 20 -14.74 -4.88 -12.03
N GLY A 21 -13.77 -4.38 -11.28
CA GLY A 21 -12.39 -4.27 -11.71
C GLY A 21 -12.13 -2.99 -12.50
N ILE A 22 -10.95 -2.40 -12.31
CA ILE A 22 -10.53 -1.19 -13.06
C ILE A 22 -10.60 -1.41 -14.57
N ASP A 23 -10.11 -2.54 -15.06
CA ASP A 23 -10.05 -2.84 -16.49
C ASP A 23 -11.43 -3.13 -17.10
N GLY A 24 -12.41 -3.54 -16.29
CA GLY A 24 -13.76 -3.87 -16.73
C GLY A 24 -14.71 -2.67 -16.84
N VAL A 25 -14.31 -1.48 -16.39
CA VAL A 25 -15.19 -0.30 -16.30
C VAL A 25 -14.74 0.80 -17.27
N SER A 26 -15.66 1.19 -18.14
CA SER A 26 -15.47 2.33 -19.05
C SER A 26 -15.83 3.66 -18.39
N VAL A 27 -15.17 4.74 -18.82
CA VAL A 27 -15.53 6.10 -18.39
C VAL A 27 -16.99 6.41 -18.71
N ARG A 28 -17.50 5.98 -19.86
CA ARG A 28 -18.91 6.18 -20.22
C ARG A 28 -19.87 5.54 -19.22
N ALA A 29 -19.57 4.33 -18.74
CA ALA A 29 -20.39 3.67 -17.72
C ALA A 29 -20.39 4.45 -16.40
N ILE A 30 -19.24 4.96 -15.97
CA ILE A 30 -19.11 5.79 -14.76
C ILE A 30 -19.96 7.05 -14.89
N LEU A 31 -19.91 7.73 -16.03
CA LEU A 31 -20.62 8.99 -16.23
C LEU A 31 -22.14 8.79 -16.34
N ALA A 32 -22.56 7.72 -17.00
CA ALA A 32 -23.98 7.35 -17.07
C ALA A 32 -24.54 7.10 -15.66
N GLU A 33 -23.82 6.32 -14.85
CA GLU A 33 -24.20 6.02 -13.46
C GLU A 33 -24.15 7.26 -12.56
N ALA A 34 -23.18 8.16 -12.76
CA ALA A 34 -23.05 9.41 -12.02
C ALA A 34 -24.09 10.47 -12.44
N GLY A 35 -24.85 10.23 -13.51
CA GLY A 35 -25.79 11.20 -14.08
C GLY A 35 -25.11 12.44 -14.67
N VAL A 36 -23.91 12.29 -15.25
CA VAL A 36 -23.11 13.40 -15.78
C VAL A 36 -22.86 13.25 -17.28
N ASN A 37 -22.94 14.37 -18.01
CA ASN A 37 -22.64 14.42 -19.43
C ASN A 37 -21.13 14.23 -19.71
N ALA A 38 -20.80 13.42 -20.73
CA ALA A 38 -19.43 13.17 -21.22
C ALA A 38 -18.59 14.43 -21.46
N ALA A 39 -19.20 15.52 -21.94
CA ALA A 39 -18.49 16.78 -22.17
C ALA A 39 -17.88 17.35 -20.88
N LEU A 40 -18.59 17.22 -19.76
CA LEU A 40 -18.15 17.75 -18.47
C LEU A 40 -17.03 16.89 -17.85
N ALA A 41 -17.06 15.58 -18.11
CA ALA A 41 -16.00 14.68 -17.68
C ALA A 41 -14.68 14.91 -18.43
N ASN A 42 -14.75 15.16 -19.74
CA ASN A 42 -13.57 15.53 -20.53
C ASN A 42 -12.94 16.83 -20.01
N TYR A 43 -13.75 17.81 -19.58
CA TYR A 43 -13.25 19.03 -18.95
C TYR A 43 -12.53 18.76 -17.61
N HIS A 44 -13.08 17.89 -16.75
CA HIS A 44 -12.51 17.64 -15.42
C HIS A 44 -11.32 16.67 -15.40
N PHE A 45 -11.32 15.66 -16.27
CA PHE A 45 -10.37 14.55 -16.19
C PHE A 45 -9.55 14.36 -17.46
N GLY A 46 -10.02 14.86 -18.61
CA GLY A 46 -9.34 14.75 -19.91
C GLY A 46 -9.35 13.34 -20.52
N SER A 47 -9.00 12.33 -19.73
CA SER A 47 -8.91 10.93 -20.15
C SER A 47 -9.32 9.96 -19.04
N ARG A 48 -9.40 8.67 -19.39
CA ARG A 48 -9.61 7.59 -18.39
C ARG A 48 -8.47 7.56 -17.39
N GLU A 49 -7.26 7.74 -17.87
CA GLU A 49 -6.03 7.80 -17.10
C GLU A 49 -6.07 8.98 -16.11
N GLY A 50 -6.53 10.15 -16.56
CA GLY A 50 -6.72 11.33 -15.71
C GLY A 50 -7.81 11.14 -14.66
N LEU A 51 -8.88 10.41 -14.97
CA LEU A 51 -9.92 10.05 -13.99
C LEU A 51 -9.36 9.14 -12.90
N ILE A 52 -8.56 8.13 -13.28
CA ILE A 52 -7.93 7.19 -12.34
C ILE A 52 -6.88 7.92 -11.49
N ASP A 53 -6.08 8.79 -12.06
CA ASP A 53 -5.10 9.61 -11.33
C ASP A 53 -5.79 10.55 -10.33
N ALA A 54 -6.88 11.22 -10.74
CA ALA A 54 -7.67 12.07 -9.85
C ALA A 54 -8.29 11.27 -8.69
N LEU A 55 -8.81 10.07 -8.97
CA LEU A 55 -9.33 9.16 -7.94
C LEU A 55 -8.23 8.75 -6.95
N LEU A 56 -7.07 8.33 -7.47
CA LEU A 56 -5.92 7.97 -6.67
C LEU A 56 -5.46 9.11 -5.77
N ARG A 57 -5.31 10.32 -6.31
CA ARG A 57 -4.90 11.50 -5.52
C ARG A 57 -5.90 11.80 -4.42
N ARG A 58 -7.20 11.83 -4.75
CA ARG A 58 -8.26 12.11 -3.77
C ARG A 58 -8.25 11.11 -2.62
N ARG A 59 -7.91 9.85 -2.91
CA ARG A 59 -7.89 8.80 -1.90
C ARG A 59 -6.56 8.68 -1.18
N LEU A 60 -5.43 8.84 -1.85
CA LEU A 60 -4.11 8.70 -1.22
C LEU A 60 -3.62 9.93 -0.49
N ALA A 61 -3.99 11.13 -0.93
CA ALA A 61 -3.45 12.35 -0.35
C ALA A 61 -3.64 12.40 1.18
N PRO A 62 -4.84 12.14 1.75
CA PRO A 62 -4.99 12.24 3.20
C PRO A 62 -4.20 11.16 3.96
N LEU A 63 -4.05 9.95 3.40
CA LEU A 63 -3.23 8.88 3.98
C LEU A 63 -1.74 9.25 3.95
N ASN A 64 -1.30 9.79 2.84
CA ASN A 64 0.10 10.16 2.60
C ASN A 64 0.48 11.40 3.40
N GLU A 65 -0.42 12.37 3.55
CA GLU A 65 -0.25 13.54 4.42
C GLU A 65 -0.10 13.11 5.88
N GLU A 66 -0.93 12.19 6.36
CA GLU A 66 -0.83 11.65 7.71
C GLU A 66 0.49 10.88 7.92
N ARG A 67 0.87 10.03 6.97
CA ARG A 67 2.17 9.33 6.99
C ARG A 67 3.36 10.28 6.98
N ALA A 68 3.31 11.32 6.15
CA ALA A 68 4.37 12.32 6.06
C ALA A 68 4.54 13.06 7.39
N ARG A 69 3.44 13.50 8.00
CA ARG A 69 3.45 14.15 9.31
C ARG A 69 4.04 13.25 10.40
N LEU A 70 3.60 12.00 10.47
CA LEU A 70 4.15 11.05 11.45
C LEU A 70 5.62 10.76 11.20
N LEU A 71 6.06 10.71 9.95
CA LEU A 71 7.47 10.56 9.62
C LEU A 71 8.29 11.80 10.02
N ASP A 72 7.76 13.01 9.84
CA ASP A 72 8.39 14.26 10.32
C ASP A 72 8.64 14.18 11.84
N GLU A 73 7.65 13.71 12.61
CA GLU A 73 7.76 13.54 14.07
C GLU A 73 8.82 12.49 14.46
N VAL A 74 8.93 11.40 13.69
CA VAL A 74 9.96 10.37 13.87
C VAL A 74 11.35 10.93 13.55
N GLU A 75 11.47 11.70 12.48
CA GLU A 75 12.74 12.31 12.06
C GLU A 75 13.22 13.40 13.02
N ALA A 76 12.31 14.17 13.61
CA ALA A 76 12.63 15.17 14.64
C ALA A 76 13.29 14.55 15.89
N ARG A 77 13.04 13.26 16.18
CA ARG A 77 13.72 12.51 17.26
C ARG A 77 15.13 12.06 16.89
N GLY A 78 15.56 12.22 15.63
CA GLY A 78 16.90 11.87 15.16
C GLY A 78 17.25 10.40 15.42
N LYS A 79 18.41 10.17 16.06
CA LYS A 79 18.93 8.83 16.39
C LYS A 79 18.15 8.11 17.49
N ALA A 80 17.28 8.80 18.23
CA ALA A 80 16.47 8.17 19.26
C ALA A 80 15.28 7.38 18.69
N ALA A 81 14.91 7.64 17.43
CA ALA A 81 13.87 6.89 16.74
C ALA A 81 14.37 5.55 16.19
N SER A 82 13.59 4.50 16.40
CA SER A 82 13.91 3.14 15.94
C SER A 82 13.37 2.83 14.54
N VAL A 83 13.67 1.62 14.03
CA VAL A 83 13.06 1.10 12.80
C VAL A 83 11.55 0.92 12.98
N GLU A 84 11.12 0.44 14.15
CA GLU A 84 9.72 0.27 14.51
C GLU A 84 8.95 1.58 14.49
N ASP A 85 9.56 2.69 14.93
CA ASP A 85 8.95 4.03 14.87
C ASP A 85 8.62 4.42 13.43
N VAL A 86 9.57 4.22 12.50
CA VAL A 86 9.38 4.51 11.07
C VAL A 86 8.30 3.60 10.47
N LEU A 87 8.32 2.30 10.79
CA LEU A 87 7.30 1.37 10.31
C LEU A 87 5.91 1.68 10.87
N ARG A 88 5.81 2.06 12.14
CA ARG A 88 4.54 2.43 12.77
C ARG A 88 3.96 3.69 12.13
N ALA A 89 4.78 4.69 11.81
CA ALA A 89 4.37 5.87 11.04
C ALA A 89 3.81 5.50 9.65
N PHE A 90 4.29 4.40 9.04
CA PHE A 90 3.79 3.91 7.77
C PHE A 90 2.48 3.11 7.88
N PHE A 91 2.39 2.23 8.89
CA PHE A 91 1.31 1.25 9.03
C PHE A 91 0.10 1.72 9.82
N ALA A 92 0.29 2.50 10.88
CA ALA A 92 -0.83 2.92 11.73
C ALA A 92 -1.91 3.72 10.97
N PRO A 93 -1.56 4.66 10.05
CA PRO A 93 -2.56 5.31 9.21
C PRO A 93 -3.32 4.33 8.31
N ALA A 94 -2.61 3.35 7.72
CA ALA A 94 -3.21 2.36 6.84
C ALA A 94 -4.15 1.41 7.60
N GLY A 95 -3.80 0.98 8.82
CA GLY A 95 -4.65 0.12 9.63
C GLY A 95 -6.02 0.73 9.90
N ARG A 96 -6.06 2.02 10.29
CA ARG A 96 -7.32 2.77 10.50
C ARG A 96 -8.14 2.90 9.22
N TRP A 97 -7.46 3.09 8.09
CA TRP A 97 -8.10 3.25 6.77
C TRP A 97 -8.67 1.95 6.20
N VAL A 98 -7.97 0.84 6.42
CA VAL A 98 -8.35 -0.50 5.94
C VAL A 98 -9.64 -0.97 6.59
N VAL A 99 -9.85 -0.66 7.86
CA VAL A 99 -11.10 -0.95 8.58
C VAL A 99 -12.25 -0.06 8.08
N ALA A 100 -11.98 1.21 7.80
CA ALA A 100 -13.01 2.17 7.44
C ALA A 100 -13.48 2.11 5.96
N ARG A 101 -12.66 1.57 5.04
CA ARG A 101 -12.84 1.74 3.58
C ARG A 101 -12.49 0.46 2.77
N PRO A 102 -13.34 -0.59 2.80
CA PRO A 102 -13.04 -1.87 2.14
C PRO A 102 -12.92 -1.79 0.60
N ASP A 103 -13.63 -0.88 -0.05
CA ASP A 103 -13.61 -0.70 -1.52
C ASP A 103 -12.27 -0.15 -2.02
N LEU A 104 -11.73 0.82 -1.30
CA LEU A 104 -10.45 1.44 -1.62
C LEU A 104 -9.29 0.44 -1.52
N ARG A 105 -9.36 -0.47 -0.55
CA ARG A 105 -8.40 -1.56 -0.38
C ARG A 105 -8.41 -2.53 -1.57
N ARG A 106 -9.59 -2.93 -2.04
CA ARG A 106 -9.74 -3.78 -3.24
C ARG A 106 -9.20 -3.07 -4.47
N LEU A 107 -9.50 -1.78 -4.61
CA LEU A 107 -8.97 -0.95 -5.68
C LEU A 107 -7.44 -0.94 -5.70
N PHE A 108 -6.78 -0.75 -4.55
CA PHE A 108 -5.31 -0.78 -4.47
C PHE A 108 -4.71 -2.12 -4.89
N ALA A 109 -5.26 -3.23 -4.37
CA ALA A 109 -4.80 -4.56 -4.75
C ALA A 109 -4.96 -4.80 -6.26
N GLN A 110 -6.09 -4.40 -6.85
CA GLN A 110 -6.30 -4.48 -8.30
C GLN A 110 -5.29 -3.66 -9.10
N MET A 111 -4.95 -2.44 -8.66
CA MET A 111 -3.99 -1.59 -9.37
C MET A 111 -2.58 -2.16 -9.35
N MET A 112 -2.16 -2.71 -8.20
CA MET A 112 -0.84 -3.32 -8.05
C MET A 112 -0.66 -4.54 -8.94
N CYS A 113 -1.69 -5.37 -9.02
CA CYS A 113 -1.69 -6.61 -9.79
C CYS A 113 -2.30 -6.47 -11.20
N SER A 114 -2.59 -5.24 -11.64
CA SER A 114 -3.25 -5.00 -12.93
C SER A 114 -2.40 -5.53 -14.08
N PRO A 115 -2.98 -6.22 -15.08
CA PRO A 115 -2.26 -6.62 -16.30
C PRO A 115 -1.86 -5.39 -17.14
N ASN A 116 -2.53 -4.25 -16.97
CA ASN A 116 -2.26 -3.03 -17.71
C ASN A 116 -1.01 -2.28 -17.15
N PRO A 117 0.05 -2.08 -17.96
CA PRO A 117 1.27 -1.41 -17.51
C PRO A 117 1.07 0.06 -17.14
N ASP A 118 0.09 0.75 -17.72
CA ASP A 118 -0.17 2.16 -17.44
C ASP A 118 -0.79 2.32 -16.05
N ILE A 119 -1.72 1.44 -15.68
CA ILE A 119 -2.32 1.40 -14.34
C ILE A 119 -1.25 1.12 -13.28
N ARG A 120 -0.35 0.15 -13.52
CA ARG A 120 0.78 -0.12 -12.63
C ARG A 120 1.73 1.08 -12.54
N THR A 121 1.93 1.82 -13.63
CA THR A 121 2.78 3.02 -13.65
C THR A 121 2.16 4.17 -12.86
N MET A 122 0.85 4.39 -12.97
CA MET A 122 0.13 5.37 -12.16
C MET A 122 0.21 5.04 -10.68
N HIS A 123 -0.04 3.78 -10.31
CA HIS A 123 0.14 3.31 -8.95
C HIS A 123 1.55 3.62 -8.45
N ARG A 124 2.59 3.25 -9.22
CA ARG A 124 3.98 3.53 -8.86
C ARG A 124 4.25 5.02 -8.65
N ARG A 125 3.73 5.90 -9.52
CA ARG A 125 3.89 7.36 -9.38
C ARG A 125 3.20 7.90 -8.13
N ALA A 126 1.96 7.48 -7.88
CA ALA A 126 1.17 7.96 -6.76
C ALA A 126 1.74 7.53 -5.38
N PHE A 127 2.43 6.39 -5.32
CA PHE A 127 3.06 5.89 -4.09
C PHE A 127 4.55 6.20 -3.98
N GLY A 128 5.21 6.53 -5.09
CA GLY A 128 6.66 6.60 -5.21
C GLY A 128 7.32 7.55 -4.21
N ASP A 129 6.76 8.75 -4.06
CA ASP A 129 7.34 9.80 -3.21
C ASP A 129 7.33 9.40 -1.73
N VAL A 130 6.19 8.90 -1.24
CA VAL A 130 6.07 8.42 0.15
C VAL A 130 6.94 7.19 0.37
N VAL A 131 6.89 6.22 -0.54
CA VAL A 131 7.72 5.01 -0.46
C VAL A 131 9.20 5.34 -0.41
N GLY A 132 9.67 6.27 -1.26
CA GLY A 132 11.06 6.72 -1.30
C GLY A 132 11.49 7.31 0.04
N ARG A 133 10.69 8.23 0.58
CA ARG A 133 10.99 8.89 1.86
C ARG A 133 11.10 7.92 3.04
N PHE A 134 10.19 6.94 3.12
CA PHE A 134 10.26 5.91 4.16
C PHE A 134 11.46 4.97 3.98
N ALA A 135 11.79 4.60 2.73
CA ALA A 135 12.97 3.78 2.46
C ALA A 135 14.27 4.49 2.85
N GLU A 136 14.37 5.80 2.62
CA GLU A 136 15.51 6.64 3.05
C GLU A 136 15.59 6.75 4.58
N ALA A 137 14.46 6.99 5.24
CA ALA A 137 14.40 7.04 6.71
C ALA A 137 14.83 5.70 7.36
N LEU A 138 14.48 4.57 6.75
CA LEU A 138 14.94 3.25 7.17
C LEU A 138 16.43 3.04 6.89
N ALA A 139 16.93 3.45 5.73
CA ALA A 139 18.34 3.27 5.35
C ALA A 139 19.31 3.84 6.39
N GLY A 140 18.98 5.00 6.98
CA GLY A 140 19.78 5.65 8.01
C GLY A 140 19.74 4.98 9.40
N ARG A 141 18.87 3.99 9.60
CA ARG A 141 18.62 3.34 10.91
C ARG A 141 18.96 1.85 10.92
N LEU A 142 19.18 1.25 9.75
CA LEU A 142 19.44 -0.18 9.66
C LEU A 142 20.87 -0.55 10.05
N PRO A 143 21.09 -1.78 10.54
CA PRO A 143 22.44 -2.28 10.81
C PRO A 143 23.34 -2.25 9.58
N ALA A 144 24.63 -1.97 9.78
CA ALA A 144 25.62 -1.85 8.70
C ALA A 144 25.79 -3.10 7.81
N HIS A 145 25.33 -4.28 8.26
CA HIS A 145 25.36 -5.50 7.45
C HIS A 145 24.27 -5.56 6.38
N VAL A 146 23.27 -4.67 6.46
CA VAL A 146 22.17 -4.62 5.50
C VAL A 146 22.62 -3.86 4.26
N THR A 147 22.72 -4.55 3.13
CA THR A 147 23.12 -3.93 1.86
C THR A 147 21.98 -3.14 1.23
N PRO A 148 22.26 -2.20 0.30
CA PRO A 148 21.21 -1.50 -0.43
C PRO A 148 20.23 -2.43 -1.16
N MET A 149 20.73 -3.51 -1.76
CA MET A 149 19.88 -4.55 -2.36
C MET A 149 18.95 -5.19 -1.32
N GLN A 150 19.46 -5.48 -0.12
CA GLN A 150 18.66 -6.09 0.95
C GLN A 150 17.60 -5.14 1.48
N LEU A 151 17.94 -3.86 1.65
CA LEU A 151 16.99 -2.81 2.00
C LEU A 151 15.84 -2.79 0.97
N VAL A 152 16.16 -2.67 -0.33
CA VAL A 152 15.13 -2.65 -1.38
C VAL A 152 14.24 -3.87 -1.30
N CYS A 153 14.81 -5.09 -1.30
CA CYS A 153 14.01 -6.31 -1.25
C CYS A 153 13.16 -6.39 0.02
N ARG A 154 13.74 -6.17 1.20
CA ARG A 154 13.04 -6.27 2.48
C ARG A 154 11.94 -5.22 2.61
N PHE A 155 12.19 -4.01 2.13
CA PHE A 155 11.18 -2.96 2.09
C PHE A 155 10.00 -3.34 1.19
N PHE A 156 10.24 -3.90 0.00
CA PHE A 156 9.16 -4.41 -0.84
C PHE A 156 8.44 -5.63 -0.24
N PHE A 157 9.13 -6.47 0.55
CA PHE A 157 8.47 -7.53 1.33
C PHE A 157 7.54 -6.94 2.40
N THR A 158 8.00 -5.94 3.14
CA THR A 158 7.22 -5.16 4.12
C THR A 158 5.97 -4.54 3.49
N LEU A 159 6.09 -3.93 2.30
CA LEU A 159 4.94 -3.43 1.54
C LEU A 159 3.97 -4.55 1.14
N GLY A 160 4.50 -5.69 0.68
CA GLY A 160 3.71 -6.87 0.31
C GLY A 160 2.91 -7.44 1.49
N THR A 161 3.54 -7.59 2.66
CA THR A 161 2.88 -8.02 3.89
C THR A 161 1.73 -7.07 4.25
N SER A 162 1.96 -5.76 4.19
CA SER A 162 0.91 -4.78 4.46
C SER A 162 -0.25 -4.87 3.49
N LEU A 163 0.03 -5.00 2.20
CA LEU A 163 -1.02 -5.13 1.18
C LEU A 163 -1.87 -6.38 1.41
N ILE A 164 -1.25 -7.54 1.63
CA ILE A 164 -1.97 -8.81 1.72
C ILE A 164 -2.75 -8.92 3.03
N THR A 165 -2.15 -8.50 4.16
CA THR A 165 -2.81 -8.46 5.46
C THR A 165 -4.00 -7.50 5.43
N SER A 166 -3.83 -6.36 4.75
CA SER A 166 -4.94 -5.45 4.52
C SER A 166 -5.99 -6.14 3.67
N ALA A 167 -5.67 -6.58 2.46
CA ALA A 167 -6.64 -7.11 1.48
C ALA A 167 -7.46 -8.29 2.00
N ASN A 168 -6.84 -9.20 2.75
CA ASN A 168 -7.41 -10.48 3.17
C ASN A 168 -7.65 -10.58 4.69
N GLY A 169 -7.78 -9.45 5.38
CA GLY A 169 -7.94 -9.45 6.84
C GLY A 169 -9.19 -10.20 7.34
N ALA A 170 -10.25 -10.25 6.52
CA ALA A 170 -11.48 -10.99 6.86
C ALA A 170 -11.25 -12.51 6.80
N GLU A 171 -10.56 -12.99 5.77
CA GLU A 171 -10.17 -14.38 5.61
C GLU A 171 -9.18 -14.80 6.70
N MET A 172 -8.24 -13.94 7.07
CA MET A 172 -7.33 -14.16 8.19
C MET A 172 -8.08 -14.28 9.52
N ALA A 173 -9.01 -13.35 9.80
CA ALA A 173 -9.82 -13.37 11.01
C ALA A 173 -10.74 -14.60 11.07
N GLN A 174 -11.31 -15.00 9.93
CA GLN A 174 -12.10 -16.22 9.82
C GLN A 174 -11.24 -17.46 10.11
N PHE A 175 -10.08 -17.57 9.46
CA PHE A 175 -9.14 -18.68 9.69
C PHE A 175 -8.71 -18.77 11.15
N ALA A 176 -8.36 -17.63 11.77
CA ALA A 176 -8.00 -17.56 13.18
C ALA A 176 -9.14 -18.06 14.07
N ARG A 177 -10.36 -17.57 13.83
CA ARG A 177 -11.56 -17.95 14.60
C ARG A 177 -11.90 -19.43 14.48
N GLU A 178 -11.86 -19.98 13.27
CA GLU A 178 -12.22 -21.38 12.99
C GLU A 178 -11.19 -22.35 13.58
N ARG A 179 -9.90 -22.00 13.52
CA ARG A 179 -8.81 -22.92 13.89
C ARG A 179 -8.33 -22.77 15.33
N PHE A 180 -8.39 -21.56 15.87
CA PHE A 180 -7.75 -21.16 17.12
C PHE A 180 -8.66 -20.35 18.07
N GLY A 181 -9.94 -20.16 17.73
CA GLY A 181 -10.89 -19.47 18.60
C GLY A 181 -10.96 -17.94 18.41
N PRO A 182 -12.01 -17.29 18.92
CA PRO A 182 -12.23 -15.85 18.77
C PRO A 182 -11.10 -14.99 19.38
N GLU A 183 -10.40 -15.48 20.40
CA GLU A 183 -9.26 -14.85 21.07
C GLU A 183 -8.03 -14.71 20.17
N ALA A 184 -7.94 -15.50 19.10
CA ALA A 184 -6.84 -15.43 18.13
C ALA A 184 -7.07 -14.36 17.04
N VAL A 185 -8.23 -13.68 17.04
CA VAL A 185 -8.54 -12.62 16.07
C VAL A 185 -7.99 -11.30 16.62
N PRO A 186 -6.97 -10.69 15.99
CA PRO A 186 -6.40 -9.45 16.48
C PRO A 186 -7.36 -8.27 16.26
N ASP A 187 -7.37 -7.33 17.19
CA ASP A 187 -7.88 -5.98 16.92
C ASP A 187 -6.92 -5.19 16.00
N ALA A 188 -7.33 -4.00 15.59
CA ALA A 188 -6.57 -3.18 14.66
C ALA A 188 -5.20 -2.76 15.21
N ASP A 189 -5.10 -2.45 16.50
CA ASP A 189 -3.86 -1.97 17.12
C ASP A 189 -2.88 -3.13 17.30
N SER A 190 -3.36 -4.27 17.79
CA SER A 190 -2.59 -5.51 17.92
C SER A 190 -2.05 -5.98 16.56
N LEU A 191 -2.84 -5.84 15.49
CA LEU A 191 -2.39 -6.16 14.14
C LEU A 191 -1.28 -5.22 13.65
N VAL A 192 -1.38 -3.92 13.98
CA VAL A 192 -0.35 -2.93 13.65
C VAL A 192 0.94 -3.20 14.42
N ASP A 193 0.86 -3.53 15.71
CA ASP A 193 2.04 -3.86 16.50
C ASP A 193 2.72 -5.13 16.00
N GLU A 194 1.96 -6.18 15.65
CA GLU A 194 2.50 -7.43 15.12
C GLU A 194 3.18 -7.23 13.75
N ILE A 195 2.56 -6.49 12.83
CA ILE A 195 3.17 -6.23 11.51
C ILE A 195 4.43 -5.37 11.63
N VAL A 196 4.44 -4.40 12.55
CA VAL A 196 5.63 -3.58 12.85
C VAL A 196 6.76 -4.45 13.37
N ALA A 197 6.49 -5.29 14.38
CA ALA A 197 7.50 -6.18 14.96
C ALA A 197 8.06 -7.17 13.94
N PHE A 198 7.18 -7.83 13.18
CA PHE A 198 7.57 -8.77 12.12
C PHE A 198 8.45 -8.10 11.05
N CYS A 199 8.04 -6.92 10.57
CA CYS A 199 8.76 -6.20 9.54
C CYS A 199 10.09 -5.62 10.03
N ALA A 200 10.16 -5.11 11.27
CA ALA A 200 11.40 -4.61 11.86
C ALA A 200 12.43 -5.73 11.96
N ALA A 201 12.06 -6.88 12.53
CA ALA A 201 12.93 -8.04 12.62
C ALA A 201 13.40 -8.52 11.23
N GLY A 202 12.48 -8.54 10.24
CA GLY A 202 12.80 -8.89 8.86
C GLY A 202 13.74 -7.90 8.16
N LEU A 203 13.62 -6.61 8.47
CA LEU A 203 14.49 -5.56 7.95
C LEU A 203 15.91 -5.63 8.54
N GLU A 204 16.03 -5.99 9.82
CA GLU A 204 17.30 -5.98 10.54
C GLU A 204 18.06 -7.31 10.49
N THR A 205 17.39 -8.42 10.18
CA THR A 205 17.97 -9.76 10.23
C THR A 205 19.27 -9.90 9.42
N ARG A 206 20.19 -10.75 9.86
CA ARG A 206 21.36 -11.11 9.05
C ARG A 206 20.95 -12.14 8.01
N ALA A 207 21.29 -11.91 6.74
CA ALA A 207 21.09 -12.94 5.73
C ALA A 207 21.87 -14.19 6.11
N SER A 208 21.20 -15.35 6.17
CA SER A 208 21.85 -16.63 6.40
C SER A 208 22.94 -16.81 5.36
N ARG A 209 24.19 -17.04 5.79
CA ARG A 209 25.31 -17.28 4.88
C ARG A 209 24.90 -18.36 3.88
N SER A 210 24.86 -17.99 2.60
CA SER A 210 24.71 -18.95 1.50
C SER A 210 25.74 -20.06 1.73
N ARG A 211 25.27 -21.30 1.88
CA ARG A 211 26.14 -22.48 1.80
C ARG A 211 26.82 -22.39 0.43
N ARG A 212 28.06 -21.90 0.41
CA ARG A 212 28.93 -21.95 -0.78
C ARG A 212 28.81 -23.37 -1.34
N ARG A 213 28.26 -23.51 -2.54
CA ARG A 213 28.31 -24.78 -3.28
C ARG A 213 29.79 -25.15 -3.41
N SER A 214 30.23 -26.17 -2.67
CA SER A 214 31.54 -26.77 -2.87
C SER A 214 31.67 -27.14 -4.35
N PRO A 215 32.80 -26.82 -5.02
CA PRO A 215 33.00 -27.25 -6.39
C PRO A 215 32.97 -28.78 -6.39
N ARG A 216 32.08 -29.39 -7.18
CA ARG A 216 32.11 -30.83 -7.45
C ARG A 216 33.52 -31.16 -7.95
N ARG A 217 34.27 -31.94 -7.18
CA ARG A 217 35.49 -32.62 -7.65
C ARG A 217 35.12 -33.36 -8.94
N ARG A 218 35.66 -32.91 -10.07
CA ARG A 218 35.80 -33.77 -11.26
C ARG A 218 36.94 -34.75 -10.94
N GLY A 219 36.61 -35.96 -10.50
CA GLY A 219 37.48 -37.14 -10.72
C GLY A 219 37.15 -37.65 -12.12
N ARG A 220 38.09 -37.58 -13.08
CA ARG A 220 39.07 -38.64 -13.40
C ARG A 220 38.39 -39.95 -13.74
#